data_AF-A0A9E3FPM8-F1
#
_entry.id   AF-A0A9E3FPM8-F1
#
_cell.length_a   1.000
_cell.length_b   1.000
_cell.length_c   1.000
_cell.angle_alpha   90.00
_cell.angle_beta   90.00
_cell.angle_gamma   90.00
#
_symmetry.space_group_name_H-M   'P 1'
#
loop_
_entity.id
_entity.type
_entity.pdbx_description
1 polymer ?
#
loop_
_entity_poly.entity_id
_entity_poly.type
_entity_poly.pdbx_seq_one_letter_code
_entity_poly.pdbx_strand_id
1 'polypeptide(L)'
;PLLAGLAFFLLGVGPILWVISTTTLRQSVTPPRLLGRVSAINIMSYAARPLGSALGAVVGGFYGAEACLYLALAIFGAQAVVILLSPAVTLDRQPEMVADDGKALRAC
;
A
#
# COMPACT_ATOMS: atom_id res chain seq x y z
N PRO A 1 4.43 -28.24 -6.82
CA PRO A 1 4.54 -27.87 -5.38
C PRO A 1 5.42 -26.63 -5.14
N LEU A 2 6.63 -26.58 -5.71
CA LEU A 2 7.54 -25.42 -5.59
C LEU A 2 6.93 -24.11 -6.09
N LEU A 3 6.32 -24.12 -7.29
CA LEU A 3 5.67 -22.93 -7.85
C LEU A 3 4.52 -22.40 -6.97
N ALA A 4 3.69 -23.30 -6.45
CA ALA A 4 2.61 -22.95 -5.53
C ALA A 4 3.15 -22.39 -4.20
N GLY A 5 4.18 -23.02 -3.64
CA GLY A 5 4.84 -22.54 -2.42
C GLY A 5 5.47 -21.17 -2.60
N LEU A 6 6.14 -20.93 -3.72
CA LEU A 6 6.70 -19.63 -4.07
C LEU A 6 5.61 -18.57 -4.26
N ALA A 7 4.50 -18.92 -4.93
CA ALA A 7 3.36 -18.04 -5.10
C ALA A 7 2.75 -17.63 -3.75
N PHE A 8 2.48 -18.59 -2.85
CA PHE A 8 1.96 -18.30 -1.51
C PHE A 8 2.95 -17.50 -0.66
N PHE A 9 4.25 -17.79 -0.76
CA PHE A 9 5.30 -17.03 -0.08
C PHE A 9 5.33 -15.57 -0.54
N LEU A 10 5.33 -15.33 -1.85
CA LEU A 10 5.29 -13.98 -2.43
C LEU A 10 4.01 -13.23 -2.09
N LEU A 11 2.87 -13.94 -2.10
CA LEU A 11 1.57 -13.39 -1.70
C LEU A 11 1.54 -12.99 -0.21
N GLY A 12 2.33 -13.66 0.64
CA GLY A 12 2.47 -13.33 2.06
C GLY A 12 3.46 -12.20 2.32
N VAL A 13 4.68 -12.31 1.79
CA VAL A 13 5.76 -11.36 2.11
C VAL A 13 5.57 -10.01 1.42
N GLY A 14 5.02 -10.00 0.20
CA GLY A 14 4.84 -8.78 -0.61
C GLY A 14 3.97 -7.72 0.07
N PRO A 15 2.72 -8.05 0.50
CA PRO A 15 1.85 -7.10 1.18
C PRO A 15 2.44 -6.57 2.49
N ILE A 16 3.21 -7.39 3.22
CA ILE A 16 3.88 -6.97 4.47
C ILE A 16 4.95 -5.92 4.16
N LEU A 17 5.84 -6.21 3.20
CA LEU A 17 6.89 -5.28 2.78
C LEU A 17 6.30 -3.97 2.25
N TRP A 18 5.20 -4.06 1.51
CA TRP A 18 4.45 -2.89 1.02
C TRP A 18 3.92 -2.03 2.16
N VAL A 19 3.24 -2.63 3.15
CA VAL A 19 2.68 -1.89 4.30
C VAL A 19 3.79 -1.22 5.10
N ILE A 20 4.89 -1.92 5.38
CA ILE A 20 6.02 -1.35 6.12
C ILE A 20 6.60 -0.16 5.35
N SER A 21 6.98 -0.35 4.08
CA SER A 21 7.61 0.68 3.27
C SER A 21 6.73 1.94 3.13
N THR A 22 5.44 1.74 2.83
CA THR A 22 4.49 2.87 2.68
C THR A 22 4.21 3.57 4.01
N THR A 23 4.22 2.85 5.13
CA THR A 23 4.06 3.44 6.47
C THR A 23 5.29 4.28 6.82
N THR A 24 6.49 3.72 6.64
CA THR A 24 7.75 4.42 6.91
C THR A 24 7.91 5.67 6.04
N LEU A 25 7.57 5.59 4.76
CA LEU A 25 7.63 6.75 3.86
C LEU A 25 6.71 7.90 4.33
N ARG A 26 5.49 7.57 4.78
CA ARG A 26 4.56 8.59 5.32
C ARG A 26 5.06 9.17 6.63
N GLN A 27 5.68 8.35 7.49
CA GLN A 27 6.27 8.81 8.74
C GLN A 27 7.46 9.74 8.50
N SER A 28 8.30 9.47 7.49
CA SER A 28 9.43 10.35 7.17
C SER A 28 9.01 11.68 6.54
N VAL A 29 7.91 11.70 5.76
CA VAL A 29 7.46 12.89 5.02
C VAL A 29 6.41 13.74 5.80
N THR A 30 5.75 13.19 6.83
CA THR A 30 4.64 13.88 7.53
C THR A 30 5.06 14.42 8.91
N PRO A 31 4.95 15.74 9.17
CA PRO A 31 5.18 16.33 10.49
C PRO A 31 4.21 15.77 11.56
N PRO A 32 4.63 15.64 12.84
CA PRO A 32 3.86 14.99 13.90
C PRO A 32 2.42 15.50 14.08
N ARG A 33 2.19 16.78 13.75
CA ARG A 33 0.92 17.49 13.92
C ARG A 33 -0.19 17.07 12.93
N LEU A 34 0.15 16.37 11.84
CA LEU A 34 -0.80 15.91 10.81
C LEU A 34 -0.96 14.38 10.76
N LEU A 35 -0.23 13.64 11.58
CA LEU A 35 -0.25 12.16 11.61
C LEU A 35 -1.66 11.60 11.87
N GLY A 36 -2.46 12.25 12.72
CA GLY A 36 -3.84 11.84 12.99
C GLY A 36 -4.75 11.88 11.74
N ARG A 37 -4.58 12.88 10.86
CA ARG A 37 -5.37 13.02 9.61
C ARG A 37 -4.89 12.07 8.52
N VAL A 38 -3.58 11.89 8.36
CA VAL A 38 -3.00 10.97 7.36
C VAL A 38 -3.30 9.51 7.73
N SER A 39 -3.30 9.18 9.02
CA SER A 39 -3.70 7.86 9.51
C SER A 39 -5.20 7.58 9.26
N ALA A 40 -6.08 8.56 9.49
CA ALA A 40 -7.51 8.43 9.22
C ALA A 40 -7.83 8.14 7.73
N ILE A 41 -7.13 8.80 6.80
CA ILE A 41 -7.27 8.54 5.36
C ILE A 41 -6.73 7.15 4.98
N ASN A 42 -5.66 6.69 5.63
CA ASN A 42 -5.15 5.31 5.43
C ASN A 42 -6.17 4.27 5.89
N ILE A 43 -6.80 4.48 7.04
CA ILE A 43 -7.83 3.57 7.56
C ILE A 43 -8.98 3.42 6.55
N MET A 44 -9.38 4.51 5.89
CA MET A 44 -10.39 4.46 4.84
C MET A 44 -9.98 3.57 3.66
N SER A 45 -8.67 3.46 3.37
CA SER A 45 -8.15 2.58 2.31
C SER A 45 -8.37 1.10 2.64
N TYR A 46 -8.51 0.71 3.91
CA TYR A 46 -8.86 -0.68 4.27
C TYR A 46 -10.28 -1.07 3.84
N ALA A 47 -11.16 -0.11 3.55
CA ALA A 47 -12.48 -0.38 2.97
C ALA A 47 -12.42 -1.00 1.56
N ALA A 48 -11.26 -0.92 0.89
CA ALA A 48 -11.04 -1.63 -0.36
C ALA A 48 -11.07 -3.17 -0.18
N ARG A 49 -10.76 -3.70 1.02
CA ARG A 49 -10.77 -5.15 1.30
C ARG A 49 -12.18 -5.76 1.24
N PRO A 50 -13.20 -5.21 1.92
CA PRO A 50 -14.57 -5.73 1.78
C PRO A 50 -15.09 -5.58 0.33
N LEU A 51 -14.76 -4.47 -0.36
CA LEU A 51 -15.07 -4.29 -1.79
C LEU A 51 -14.45 -5.38 -2.67
N GLY A 52 -13.17 -5.69 -2.47
CA GLY A 52 -12.48 -6.77 -3.18
C GLY A 52 -13.09 -8.14 -2.90
N SER A 53 -13.49 -8.41 -1.66
CA SER A 53 -14.15 -9.67 -1.29
C SER A 53 -15.54 -9.82 -1.93
N ALA A 54 -16.31 -8.73 -2.03
CA ALA A 54 -17.61 -8.73 -2.68
C ALA A 54 -17.47 -8.96 -4.19
N LEU A 55 -16.52 -8.28 -4.84
CA LEU A 55 -16.22 -8.49 -6.26
C LEU A 55 -15.75 -9.93 -6.53
N GLY A 56 -14.86 -10.46 -5.69
CA GLY A 56 -14.40 -11.85 -5.78
C GLY A 56 -15.53 -12.87 -5.57
N ALA A 57 -16.47 -12.60 -4.66
CA ALA A 57 -17.63 -13.46 -4.41
C ALA A 57 -18.62 -13.45 -5.58
N VAL A 58 -18.90 -12.27 -6.16
CA VAL A 58 -19.78 -12.15 -7.34
C VAL A 58 -19.14 -12.83 -8.55
N VAL A 59 -17.89 -12.51 -8.86
CA VAL A 59 -17.21 -13.05 -10.05
C VAL A 59 -16.94 -14.55 -9.90
N GLY A 60 -16.50 -15.00 -8.73
CA GLY A 60 -16.31 -16.41 -8.43
C GLY A 60 -17.62 -17.20 -8.40
N GLY A 61 -18.72 -16.59 -7.95
CA GLY A 61 -20.04 -17.22 -7.88
C GLY A 61 -20.71 -17.39 -9.25
N PHE A 62 -20.59 -16.41 -10.16
CA PHE A 62 -21.24 -16.46 -11.47
C PHE A 62 -20.35 -17.03 -12.59
N TYR A 63 -19.04 -16.79 -12.56
CA TYR A 63 -18.13 -17.10 -13.67
C TYR A 63 -17.05 -18.13 -13.30
N GLY A 64 -17.09 -18.67 -12.07
CA GLY A 64 -16.17 -19.71 -11.61
C GLY A 64 -14.78 -19.21 -11.20
N ALA A 65 -13.92 -20.15 -10.80
CA ALA A 65 -12.61 -19.85 -10.22
C ALA A 65 -11.62 -19.25 -11.22
N GLU A 66 -11.63 -19.69 -12.49
CA GLU A 66 -10.71 -19.18 -13.52
C GLU A 66 -10.92 -17.68 -13.78
N ALA A 67 -12.16 -17.23 -13.94
CA ALA A 67 -12.48 -15.81 -14.13
C ALA A 67 -11.99 -14.96 -12.95
N CYS A 68 -12.09 -15.49 -11.73
CA CYS A 68 -11.59 -14.82 -10.53
C CYS A 68 -10.06 -14.69 -10.53
N LEU A 69 -9.34 -15.72 -11.01
CA LEU A 69 -7.88 -15.68 -11.14
C LEU A 69 -7.42 -14.67 -12.20
N TYR A 70 -8.08 -14.60 -13.36
CA TYR A 70 -7.78 -13.59 -14.38
C TYR A 70 -8.05 -12.17 -13.87
N LEU A 71 -9.15 -11.97 -13.14
CA LEU A 71 -9.47 -10.69 -12.54
C LEU A 71 -8.43 -10.28 -11.50
N ALA A 72 -8.02 -11.20 -10.63
CA ALA A 72 -6.97 -10.95 -9.64
C ALA A 72 -5.65 -10.56 -10.34
N LEU A 73 -5.26 -11.31 -11.39
CA LEU A 73 -4.07 -11.01 -12.18
C LEU A 73 -4.14 -9.60 -12.80
N ALA A 74 -5.28 -9.23 -13.36
CA ALA A 74 -5.48 -7.90 -13.94
C ALA A 74 -5.37 -6.78 -12.90
N ILE A 75 -5.97 -6.95 -11.72
CA ILE A 75 -5.92 -5.96 -10.63
C ILE A 75 -4.49 -5.81 -10.09
N PHE A 76 -3.81 -6.91 -9.81
CA PHE A 76 -2.42 -6.88 -9.35
C PHE A 76 -1.48 -6.33 -10.43
N GLY A 77 -1.71 -6.66 -11.71
CA GLY A 77 -0.96 -6.12 -12.83
C GLY A 77 -1.12 -4.60 -12.96
N ALA A 78 -2.36 -4.10 -12.88
CA ALA A 78 -2.64 -2.68 -12.89
C ALA A 78 -1.97 -1.95 -11.71
N GLN A 79 -2.01 -2.55 -10.51
CA GLN A 79 -1.33 -1.99 -9.34
C GLN A 79 0.20 -1.95 -9.53
N ALA A 80 0.79 -3.01 -10.06
CA ALA A 80 2.23 -3.05 -10.37
C ALA A 80 2.62 -1.95 -11.38
N VAL A 81 1.82 -1.74 -12.43
CA VAL A 81 2.04 -0.66 -13.40
C VAL A 81 1.98 0.71 -12.73
N VAL A 82 0.98 0.97 -11.88
CA VAL A 82 0.88 2.24 -11.14
C VAL A 82 2.08 2.47 -10.24
N ILE A 83 2.59 1.42 -9.57
CA ILE A 83 3.79 1.50 -8.73
C ILE A 83 5.02 1.80 -9.57
N LEU A 84 5.23 1.09 -10.68
CA LEU A 84 6.37 1.29 -11.57
C LEU A 84 6.38 2.68 -12.21
N LEU A 85 5.20 3.24 -12.49
CA LEU A 85 5.04 4.60 -12.98
C LEU A 85 5.12 5.66 -11.87
N SER A 86 5.14 5.26 -10.60
CA SER A 86 5.17 6.20 -9.48
C SER A 86 6.57 6.78 -9.29
N PRO A 87 6.72 8.12 -9.18
CA PRO A 87 7.99 8.78 -8.88
C PRO A 87 8.64 8.35 -7.55
N ALA A 88 7.90 7.64 -6.70
CA ALA A 88 8.41 7.04 -5.46
C ALA A 88 9.52 6.00 -5.71
N VAL A 89 9.53 5.33 -6.88
CA VAL A 89 10.56 4.34 -7.25
C VAL A 89 11.89 5.02 -7.59
N THR A 90 11.87 6.30 -8.00
CA THR A 90 13.07 7.06 -8.37
C THR A 90 13.70 7.83 -7.20
N LEU A 91 13.18 7.69 -5.97
CA LEU A 91 13.84 8.28 -4.79
C LEU A 91 15.04 7.41 -4.37
N ASP A 92 16.23 7.85 -4.77
CA ASP A 92 17.53 7.25 -4.42
C ASP A 92 17.93 7.49 -2.94
N ARG A 93 17.30 8.49 -2.29
CA ARG A 93 17.47 8.79 -0.87
C ARG A 93 16.14 9.06 -0.19
N GLN A 94 15.96 8.51 0.99
CA GLN A 94 14.84 8.83 1.87
C GLN A 94 14.94 10.33 2.23
N PRO A 95 13.90 11.14 1.95
CA PRO A 95 13.93 12.57 2.25
C PRO A 95 14.14 12.77 3.75
N GLU A 96 15.02 13.72 4.11
CA GLU A 96 15.29 14.06 5.51
C GLU A 96 13.98 14.39 6.23
N MET A 97 13.82 13.84 7.44
CA MET A 97 12.71 14.23 8.30
C MET A 97 12.79 15.74 8.52
N VAL A 98 11.74 16.46 8.12
CA VAL A 98 11.58 17.87 8.49
C VAL A 98 11.43 17.92 10.01
N ALA A 99 12.55 18.12 10.70
CA ALA A 99 12.54 18.54 12.09
C ALA A 99 11.85 19.92 12.14
N ASP A 100 10.90 20.07 13.04
CA ASP A 100 10.20 21.33 13.29
C ASP A 100 11.20 22.34 13.88
N ASP A 101 11.97 22.98 13.00
CA ASP A 101 12.85 24.08 13.38
C ASP A 101 12.08 25.38 13.21
N GLY A 102 11.67 26.01 14.32
CA GLY A 102 11.25 27.42 14.28
C GLY A 102 10.12 27.92 15.19
N LYS A 103 9.67 27.21 16.23
CA LYS A 103 8.82 27.84 17.29
C LYS A 103 9.33 27.79 18.72
N ALA A 104 10.48 27.16 18.98
CA ALA A 104 11.11 27.21 20.31
C ALA A 104 11.97 28.48 20.54
N LEU A 105 12.34 29.23 19.48
CA LEU A 105 13.23 30.39 19.59
C LEU A 105 12.52 31.74 19.91
N ARG A 106 11.22 31.73 20.27
CA ARG A 106 10.44 32.95 20.61
C ARG A 106 10.13 33.12 22.10
N ALA A 107 10.76 32.33 22.97
CA ALA A 107 10.49 32.35 24.41
C ALA A 107 11.75 32.50 25.28
N CYS A 108 12.82 33.11 24.76
CA CYS A 108 13.95 33.56 25.56
C CYS A 108 14.17 35.07 25.39
#